data_AF-T2JH27-F1
#
_entry.id   AF-T2JH27-F1
#
_cell.length_a   1.000
_cell.length_b   1.000
_cell.length_c   1.000
_cell.angle_alpha   90.00
_cell.angle_beta   90.00
_cell.angle_gamma   90.00
#
_symmetry.space_group_name_H-M   'P 1'
#
loop_
_entity.id
_entity.type
_entity.pdbx_description
1 polymer ?
#
loop_
_entity_poly.entity_id
_entity_poly.type
_entity_poly.pdbx_seq_one_letter_code
_entity_poly.pdbx_strand_id
1 'polypeptide(L)'
;MEFLKGESLSDVIKFRPLNLERFLKIVRQICFGLECAHKGIMFEGEMCPIIHRDIKPSNVLVVQDPALGELVKILDFGIAKLIQSGEAQTQSFMGTLAYCSPEQIEGKELDSRSDIYSLGVMMYEMLTGEMPIFPENSSFGGWYEAHHYAKPKPIPAKFRLPSDLESLIFQCMAKAPGERPQTATDILKKLEKLESSPAESEQETIVAKPKPRTDKAIKSTKPTFRKTSPKGDDICLKMTWPEDKPQQKIVFPHFVRASEGNFASLWVMLNEEDIANRLSSIRYNQFVFITNPHPMILWITLLYHREHGPRWLPCYLDLKSSSGQRFARLLGESGYYWILFFALEKGKKCQHVLTTSIAADQCQNLQQWADKSQLLPGGKPQITKRMLKKEFEKLKPTIENKLKASYTTSRNGSSL
;
A
#
# COMPACT_ATOMS: atom_id res chain seq x y z
N MET A 1 -8.22 -0.93 -24.12
CA MET A 1 -7.86 -0.80 -22.69
C MET A 1 -9.11 -0.43 -21.90
N GLU A 2 -9.13 -0.68 -20.60
CA GLU A 2 -10.15 -0.12 -19.69
C GLU A 2 -9.93 1.38 -19.46
N PHE A 3 -10.99 2.15 -19.19
CA PHE A 3 -10.85 3.56 -18.81
C PHE A 3 -10.55 3.67 -17.32
N LEU A 4 -9.37 4.19 -16.99
CA LEU A 4 -8.88 4.28 -15.61
C LEU A 4 -8.94 5.72 -15.09
N LYS A 5 -9.71 5.93 -14.02
CA LYS A 5 -9.80 7.23 -13.34
C LYS A 5 -8.76 7.32 -12.21
N GLY A 6 -7.52 7.60 -12.58
CA GLY A 6 -6.40 7.79 -11.64
C GLY A 6 -5.47 8.93 -12.08
N GLU A 7 -4.45 9.19 -11.26
CA GLU A 7 -3.37 10.13 -11.57
C GLU A 7 -2.13 9.35 -12.03
N SER A 8 -1.28 9.93 -12.88
CA SER A 8 0.02 9.31 -13.17
C SER A 8 0.91 9.40 -11.94
N LEU A 9 1.81 8.42 -11.73
CA LEU A 9 2.78 8.49 -10.64
C LEU A 9 3.68 9.72 -10.79
N SER A 10 3.91 10.19 -12.02
CA SER A 10 4.56 11.47 -12.32
C SER A 10 3.83 12.64 -11.66
N ASP A 11 2.53 12.81 -11.90
CA ASP A 11 1.75 13.89 -11.28
C ASP A 11 1.66 13.75 -9.75
N VAL A 12 1.61 12.51 -9.24
CA VAL A 12 1.61 12.20 -7.81
C VAL A 12 2.89 12.64 -7.09
N ILE A 13 4.07 12.53 -7.72
CA ILE A 13 5.36 12.90 -7.11
C ILE A 13 5.79 14.34 -7.43
N LYS A 14 5.31 14.92 -8.54
CA LYS A 14 5.58 16.28 -9.06
C LYS A 14 5.57 17.41 -8.04
N PHE A 15 4.67 17.34 -7.05
CA PHE A 15 4.54 18.36 -6.01
C PHE A 15 5.16 17.95 -4.67
N ARG A 16 5.40 16.65 -4.45
CA ARG A 16 5.98 16.14 -3.21
C ARG A 16 6.49 14.70 -3.36
N PRO A 17 7.72 14.40 -2.89
CA PRO A 17 8.16 13.02 -2.75
C PRO A 17 7.26 12.23 -1.79
N LEU A 18 7.17 10.92 -2.01
CA LEU A 18 6.37 10.02 -1.20
C LEU A 18 6.91 9.89 0.22
N ASN A 19 6.03 9.57 1.17
CA ASN A 19 6.45 9.02 2.44
C ASN A 19 6.81 7.53 2.27
N LEU A 20 7.65 7.00 3.17
CA LEU A 20 8.15 5.63 3.10
C LEU A 20 7.04 4.56 3.03
N GLU A 21 5.95 4.75 3.77
CA GLU A 21 4.82 3.81 3.79
C GLU A 21 4.10 3.73 2.42
N ARG A 22 3.80 4.89 1.81
CA ARG A 22 3.18 4.97 0.48
C ARG A 22 4.14 4.51 -0.62
N PHE A 23 5.42 4.83 -0.49
CA PHE A 23 6.48 4.31 -1.36
C PHE A 23 6.50 2.77 -1.36
N LEU A 24 6.61 2.13 -0.19
CA LEU A 24 6.66 0.66 -0.08
C LEU A 24 5.39 0.00 -0.63
N LYS A 25 4.22 0.60 -0.40
CA LYS A 25 2.93 0.14 -0.96
C LYS A 25 2.86 0.22 -2.49
N ILE A 26 3.42 1.28 -3.10
CA ILE A 26 3.43 1.46 -4.55
C ILE A 26 4.48 0.55 -5.20
N VAL A 27 5.73 0.56 -4.71
CA VAL A 27 6.82 -0.27 -5.25
C VAL A 27 6.48 -1.76 -5.20
N ARG A 28 5.87 -2.24 -4.11
CA ARG A 28 5.40 -3.63 -4.00
C ARG A 28 4.43 -4.02 -5.13
N GLN A 29 3.47 -3.16 -5.44
CA GLN A 29 2.52 -3.41 -6.53
C GLN A 29 3.20 -3.39 -7.92
N ILE A 30 4.15 -2.48 -8.14
CA ILE A 30 4.95 -2.45 -9.37
C ILE A 30 5.79 -3.72 -9.51
N CYS A 31 6.42 -4.20 -8.43
CA CYS A 31 7.21 -5.43 -8.45
C CYS A 31 6.34 -6.66 -8.75
N PHE A 32 5.12 -6.76 -8.21
CA PHE A 32 4.19 -7.84 -8.59
C PHE A 32 3.75 -7.76 -10.06
N GLY A 33 3.51 -6.56 -10.58
CA GLY A 33 3.18 -6.35 -11.99
C GLY A 33 4.32 -6.76 -12.93
N LEU A 34 5.55 -6.36 -12.60
CA LEU A 34 6.77 -6.76 -13.31
C LEU A 34 7.02 -8.27 -13.21
N GLU A 35 6.94 -8.86 -12.02
CA GLU A 35 7.09 -10.31 -11.85
C GLU A 35 6.10 -11.11 -12.71
N CYS A 36 4.86 -10.64 -12.83
CA CYS A 36 3.84 -11.28 -13.68
C CYS A 36 4.18 -11.20 -15.18
N ALA A 37 4.83 -10.13 -15.64
CA ALA A 37 5.26 -9.98 -17.03
C ALA A 37 6.58 -10.72 -17.32
N HIS A 38 7.54 -10.68 -16.38
CA HIS A 38 8.84 -11.35 -16.48
C HIS A 38 8.74 -12.87 -16.40
N LYS A 39 7.67 -13.41 -15.81
CA LYS A 39 7.29 -14.85 -15.91
C LYS A 39 6.79 -15.26 -17.29
N GLY A 40 6.59 -14.30 -18.19
CA GLY A 40 6.29 -14.53 -19.59
C GLY A 40 4.88 -15.00 -19.90
N ILE A 41 4.67 -15.24 -21.19
CA ILE A 41 3.49 -15.88 -21.77
C ILE A 41 3.94 -17.06 -22.64
N MET A 42 3.04 -18.01 -22.90
CA MET A 42 3.28 -19.01 -23.94
C MET A 42 3.17 -18.33 -25.31
N PHE A 43 4.20 -18.49 -26.15
CA PHE A 43 4.20 -18.01 -27.53
C PHE A 43 4.94 -19.02 -28.41
N GLU A 44 4.28 -19.51 -29.47
CA GLU A 44 4.79 -20.52 -30.40
C GLU A 44 5.32 -21.83 -29.76
N GLY A 45 4.97 -22.08 -28.49
CA GLY A 45 5.38 -23.25 -27.70
C GLY A 45 6.51 -22.98 -26.71
N GLU A 46 7.11 -21.79 -26.72
CA GLU A 46 8.11 -21.35 -25.75
C GLU A 46 7.51 -20.38 -24.72
N MET A 47 8.11 -20.31 -23.53
CA MET A 47 7.74 -19.34 -22.50
C MET A 47 8.59 -18.08 -22.66
N CYS A 48 7.97 -17.00 -23.12
CA CYS A 48 8.64 -15.78 -23.55
C CYS A 48 8.41 -14.65 -22.52
N PRO A 49 9.45 -14.20 -21.77
CA PRO A 49 9.36 -13.08 -20.84
C PRO A 49 8.91 -11.77 -21.50
N ILE A 50 7.90 -11.12 -20.95
CA ILE A 50 7.47 -9.79 -21.41
C ILE A 50 8.29 -8.73 -20.67
N ILE A 51 9.27 -8.16 -21.36
CA ILE A 51 10.07 -7.03 -20.87
C ILE A 51 9.35 -5.73 -21.22
N HIS A 52 9.18 -4.83 -20.25
CA HIS A 52 8.39 -3.62 -20.43
C HIS A 52 9.13 -2.54 -21.23
N ARG A 53 10.44 -2.39 -21.02
CA ARG A 53 11.34 -1.46 -21.75
C ARG A 53 10.97 0.03 -21.58
N ASP A 54 10.11 0.39 -20.63
CA ASP A 54 9.63 1.77 -20.44
C ASP A 54 9.07 2.06 -19.04
N ILE A 55 9.70 1.52 -18.00
CA ILE A 55 9.28 1.73 -16.61
C ILE A 55 9.70 3.13 -16.14
N LYS A 56 8.71 4.02 -15.96
CA LYS A 56 8.86 5.40 -15.51
C LYS A 56 7.54 5.93 -14.93
N PRO A 57 7.53 7.01 -14.13
CA PRO A 57 6.33 7.48 -13.43
C PRO A 57 5.13 7.85 -14.32
N SER A 58 5.33 8.23 -15.59
CA SER A 58 4.20 8.49 -16.50
C SER A 58 3.46 7.21 -16.90
N ASN A 59 4.15 6.07 -16.91
CA ASN A 59 3.64 4.77 -17.33
C ASN A 59 3.15 3.93 -16.14
N VAL A 60 3.04 4.54 -14.96
CA VAL A 60 2.47 3.94 -13.76
C VAL A 60 1.29 4.80 -13.33
N LEU A 61 0.09 4.23 -13.32
CA LEU A 61 -1.13 4.93 -12.93
C LEU A 61 -1.53 4.55 -11.50
N VAL A 62 -1.81 5.56 -10.70
CA VAL A 62 -2.26 5.47 -9.31
C VAL A 62 -3.76 5.71 -9.28
N VAL A 63 -4.53 4.62 -9.16
CA VAL A 63 -6.00 4.63 -9.20
C VAL A 63 -6.54 4.47 -7.78
N GLN A 64 -7.50 5.29 -7.37
CA GLN A 64 -8.33 4.98 -6.21
C GLN A 64 -9.41 3.99 -6.65
N ASP A 65 -9.17 2.70 -6.44
CA ASP A 65 -10.25 1.72 -6.39
C ASP A 65 -10.99 1.92 -5.05
N PRO A 66 -12.32 2.11 -5.03
CA PRO A 66 -13.05 2.38 -3.80
C PRO A 66 -12.85 1.34 -2.69
N ALA A 67 -12.44 0.11 -3.01
CA ALA A 67 -12.46 -1.00 -2.06
C ALA A 67 -11.11 -1.71 -1.82
N LEU A 68 -10.14 -1.52 -2.71
CA LEU A 68 -8.72 -1.83 -2.50
C LEU A 68 -7.91 -0.59 -2.07
N GLY A 69 -8.45 0.61 -2.25
CA GLY A 69 -7.75 1.88 -2.02
C GLY A 69 -6.81 2.21 -3.18
N GLU A 70 -5.56 2.51 -2.86
CA GLU A 70 -4.55 2.95 -3.84
C GLU A 70 -4.00 1.75 -4.65
N LEU A 71 -4.66 1.48 -5.77
CA LEU A 71 -4.32 0.45 -6.73
C LEU A 71 -3.37 1.01 -7.79
N VAL A 72 -2.21 0.35 -7.95
CA VAL A 72 -1.21 0.73 -8.95
C VAL A 72 -1.34 -0.15 -10.19
N LYS A 73 -1.39 0.47 -11.36
CA LYS A 73 -1.42 -0.20 -12.66
C LYS A 73 -0.25 0.25 -13.51
N ILE A 74 0.51 -0.71 -14.03
CA ILE A 74 1.55 -0.47 -15.04
C ILE A 74 0.86 -0.35 -16.41
N LEU A 75 1.21 0.67 -17.19
CA LEU A 75 0.65 1.00 -18.49
C LEU A 75 1.74 0.95 -19.57
N ASP A 76 1.33 0.74 -20.82
CA ASP A 76 2.18 0.90 -22.00
C ASP A 76 3.47 0.07 -21.99
N PHE A 77 3.32 -1.23 -21.68
CA PHE A 77 4.28 -2.28 -22.03
C PHE A 77 4.74 -2.08 -23.49
N GLY A 78 6.05 -2.01 -23.71
CA GLY A 78 6.70 -1.38 -24.87
C GLY A 78 6.52 -2.02 -26.25
N ILE A 79 5.40 -2.69 -26.52
CA ILE A 79 5.06 -3.35 -27.79
C ILE A 79 5.19 -2.38 -28.98
N ALA A 80 4.81 -1.11 -28.82
CA ALA A 80 4.98 -0.10 -29.87
C ALA A 80 6.46 0.23 -30.19
N LYS A 81 7.37 0.06 -29.23
CA LYS A 81 8.81 0.32 -29.40
C LYS A 81 9.54 -0.82 -30.12
N LEU A 82 9.01 -2.05 -30.09
CA LEU A 82 9.50 -3.16 -30.92
C LEU A 82 9.33 -2.90 -32.44
N ILE A 83 8.42 -2.00 -32.82
CA ILE A 83 8.12 -1.68 -34.23
C ILE A 83 8.94 -0.47 -34.72
N GLN A 84 9.53 0.31 -33.81
CA GLN A 84 10.24 1.55 -34.12
C GLN A 84 11.78 1.37 -34.22
N SER A 85 12.24 0.27 -34.81
CA SER A 85 13.62 0.11 -35.29
C SER A 85 13.84 0.88 -36.60
N GLY A 86 13.50 2.19 -36.61
CA GLY A 86 13.49 3.05 -37.78
C GLY A 86 13.49 4.54 -37.41
N GLU A 87 14.14 5.36 -38.23
CA GLU A 87 14.58 6.71 -37.87
C GLU A 87 13.43 7.75 -37.82
N ALA A 88 12.89 8.07 -36.63
CA ALA A 88 12.28 9.38 -36.35
C ALA A 88 12.00 9.69 -34.85
N GLN A 89 12.09 11.00 -34.52
CA GLN A 89 11.57 11.70 -33.31
C GLN A 89 12.51 11.95 -32.12
N THR A 90 13.51 12.81 -32.34
CA THR A 90 14.52 13.28 -31.37
C THR A 90 14.02 14.12 -30.18
N GLN A 91 12.74 14.49 -30.09
CA GLN A 91 12.22 15.33 -28.99
C GLN A 91 11.35 14.60 -27.95
N SER A 92 10.56 13.60 -28.35
CA SER A 92 9.79 12.79 -27.39
C SER A 92 10.66 11.78 -26.64
N PHE A 93 11.77 11.35 -27.26
CA PHE A 93 12.64 10.29 -26.75
C PHE A 93 13.46 10.69 -25.50
N MET A 94 13.81 11.98 -25.34
CA MET A 94 14.70 12.44 -24.26
C MET A 94 14.15 12.16 -22.85
N GLY A 95 12.82 12.26 -22.66
CA GLY A 95 12.18 11.93 -21.38
C GLY A 95 12.08 10.42 -21.07
N THR A 96 12.36 9.56 -22.06
CA THR A 96 12.49 8.11 -21.87
C THR A 96 13.91 7.72 -21.47
N LEU A 97 14.93 8.32 -22.11
CA LEU A 97 16.34 7.99 -21.88
C LEU A 97 16.74 8.02 -20.40
N ALA A 98 16.17 8.96 -19.64
CA ALA A 98 16.44 9.18 -18.22
C ALA A 98 16.17 7.98 -17.30
N TYR A 99 15.45 6.96 -17.78
CA TYR A 99 15.14 5.72 -17.05
C TYR A 99 15.73 4.47 -17.71
N CYS A 100 16.33 4.58 -18.90
CA CYS A 100 16.87 3.44 -19.63
C CYS A 100 18.05 2.81 -18.89
N SER A 101 18.14 1.49 -18.91
CA SER A 101 19.36 0.79 -18.49
C SER A 101 20.50 0.98 -19.50
N PRO A 102 21.77 0.80 -19.11
CA PRO A 102 22.92 0.95 -20.01
C PRO A 102 22.76 0.12 -21.28
N GLU A 103 22.39 -1.16 -21.13
CA GLU A 103 22.20 -2.08 -22.24
C GLU A 103 20.99 -1.71 -23.13
N GLN A 104 19.97 -1.03 -22.59
CA GLN A 104 18.85 -0.49 -23.36
C GLN A 104 19.22 0.77 -24.15
N ILE A 105 20.15 1.60 -23.68
CA ILE A 105 20.68 2.72 -24.48
C ILE A 105 21.63 2.20 -25.57
N GLU A 106 22.38 1.12 -25.30
CA GLU A 106 23.21 0.43 -26.29
C GLU A 106 22.42 -0.33 -27.37
N GLY A 107 21.11 -0.51 -27.21
CA GLY A 107 20.29 -1.30 -28.13
C GLY A 107 20.62 -2.80 -28.13
N LYS A 108 21.17 -3.32 -27.02
CA LYS A 108 21.42 -4.76 -26.82
C LYS A 108 20.12 -5.50 -26.54
N GLU A 109 20.17 -6.83 -26.60
CA GLU A 109 19.07 -7.67 -26.12
C GLU A 109 18.80 -7.43 -24.63
N LEU A 110 17.51 -7.40 -24.27
CA LEU A 110 17.03 -6.97 -22.96
C LEU A 110 16.31 -8.09 -22.24
N ASP A 111 16.56 -8.21 -20.94
CA ASP A 111 15.86 -9.11 -20.03
C ASP A 111 15.18 -8.33 -18.89
N SER A 112 14.60 -9.05 -17.93
CA SER A 112 13.88 -8.49 -16.77
C SER A 112 14.71 -7.49 -15.96
N ARG A 113 16.04 -7.60 -16.00
CA ARG A 113 16.97 -6.78 -15.23
C ARG A 113 17.11 -5.37 -15.80
N SER A 114 16.72 -5.14 -17.05
CA SER A 114 16.61 -3.79 -17.63
C SER A 114 15.46 -3.01 -16.98
N ASP A 115 14.27 -3.61 -16.85
CA ASP A 115 13.14 -3.00 -16.13
C ASP A 115 13.45 -2.78 -14.63
N ILE A 116 14.26 -3.66 -14.02
CA ILE A 116 14.73 -3.51 -12.63
C ILE A 116 15.62 -2.26 -12.46
N TYR A 117 16.46 -1.94 -13.45
CA TYR A 117 17.25 -0.70 -13.43
C TYR A 117 16.36 0.53 -13.50
N SER A 118 15.41 0.54 -14.45
CA SER A 118 14.42 1.62 -14.60
C SER A 118 13.55 1.80 -13.35
N LEU A 119 13.16 0.70 -12.69
CA LEU A 119 12.53 0.73 -11.38
C LEU A 119 13.46 1.31 -10.30
N GLY A 120 14.75 0.98 -10.31
CA GLY A 120 15.75 1.59 -9.43
C GLY A 120 15.81 3.12 -9.55
N VAL A 121 15.82 3.63 -10.77
CA VAL A 121 15.78 5.08 -11.06
C VAL A 121 14.49 5.71 -10.52
N MET A 122 13.34 5.12 -10.85
CA MET A 122 12.02 5.60 -10.42
C MET A 122 11.87 5.54 -8.88
N MET A 123 12.41 4.52 -8.21
CA MET A 123 12.37 4.42 -6.74
C MET A 123 13.13 5.56 -6.05
N TYR A 124 14.29 5.96 -6.58
CA TYR A 124 15.03 7.11 -6.05
C TYR A 124 14.22 8.40 -6.20
N GLU A 125 13.64 8.63 -7.38
CA GLU A 125 12.84 9.83 -7.66
C GLU A 125 11.58 9.89 -6.79
N MET A 126 10.87 8.76 -6.63
CA MET A 126 9.69 8.65 -5.74
C MET A 126 9.98 9.09 -4.29
N LEU A 127 11.20 8.90 -3.79
CA LEU A 127 11.61 9.25 -2.43
C LEU A 127 12.24 10.64 -2.30
N THR A 128 12.87 11.15 -3.37
CA THR A 128 13.64 12.40 -3.33
C THR A 128 13.00 13.58 -4.04
N GLY A 129 12.23 13.33 -5.11
CA GLY A 129 11.75 14.34 -6.05
C GLY A 129 12.81 14.80 -7.08
N GLU A 130 13.93 14.09 -7.19
CA GLU A 130 15.03 14.37 -8.12
C GLU A 130 15.44 13.09 -8.85
N MET A 131 16.00 13.18 -10.06
CA MET A 131 16.64 12.01 -10.69
C MET A 131 17.95 11.66 -9.97
N PRO A 132 18.28 10.35 -9.83
CA PRO A 132 19.55 9.90 -9.26
C PRO A 132 20.74 10.22 -10.17
N ILE A 133 20.50 10.22 -11.48
CA ILE A 133 21.50 10.41 -12.54
C ILE A 133 21.00 11.56 -13.43
N PHE A 134 21.90 12.46 -13.79
CA PHE A 134 21.68 13.53 -14.76
C PHE A 134 22.92 13.61 -15.67
N PRO A 135 22.76 13.84 -16.97
CA PRO A 135 23.89 14.07 -17.88
C PRO A 135 24.33 15.54 -17.84
N GLU A 136 25.55 15.82 -18.30
CA GLU A 136 26.02 17.22 -18.47
C GLU A 136 25.24 17.96 -19.56
N ASN A 137 24.70 17.23 -20.54
CA ASN A 137 23.85 17.74 -21.60
C ASN A 137 22.79 16.69 -21.97
N SER A 138 21.57 17.11 -22.32
CA SER A 138 20.42 16.21 -22.57
C SER A 138 20.49 15.44 -23.90
N SER A 139 21.66 15.33 -24.55
CA SER A 139 21.83 14.54 -25.77
C SER A 139 21.79 13.03 -25.48
N PHE A 140 21.66 12.23 -26.53
CA PHE A 140 21.80 10.77 -26.43
C PHE A 140 23.18 10.37 -25.86
N GLY A 141 24.26 11.03 -26.29
CA GLY A 141 25.62 10.77 -25.79
C GLY A 141 25.79 11.11 -24.31
N GLY A 142 25.21 12.23 -23.86
CA GLY A 142 25.21 12.61 -22.45
C GLY A 142 24.45 11.60 -21.58
N TRP A 143 23.25 11.17 -22.00
CA TRP A 143 22.51 10.12 -21.30
C TRP A 143 23.21 8.76 -21.33
N TYR A 144 23.84 8.39 -22.45
CA TYR A 144 24.67 7.19 -22.56
C TYR A 144 25.79 7.21 -21.50
N GLU A 145 26.58 8.29 -21.45
CA GLU A 145 27.70 8.44 -20.51
C GLU A 145 27.21 8.42 -19.05
N ALA A 146 26.13 9.14 -18.75
CA ALA A 146 25.56 9.21 -17.41
C ALA A 146 25.03 7.83 -16.93
N HIS A 147 24.32 7.10 -17.78
CA HIS A 147 23.82 5.78 -17.41
C HIS A 147 24.92 4.71 -17.34
N HIS A 148 26.01 4.82 -18.11
CA HIS A 148 27.16 3.91 -18.00
C HIS A 148 28.07 4.23 -16.81
N TYR A 149 28.54 5.47 -16.67
CA TYR A 149 29.69 5.80 -15.81
C TYR A 149 29.33 6.64 -14.57
N ALA A 150 28.32 7.51 -14.64
CA ALA A 150 27.96 8.35 -13.50
C ALA A 150 27.36 7.51 -12.36
N LYS A 151 27.81 7.76 -11.12
CA LYS A 151 27.22 7.16 -9.92
C LYS A 151 25.91 7.89 -9.59
N PRO A 152 24.86 7.18 -9.10
CA PRO A 152 23.71 7.82 -8.49
C PRO A 152 24.14 8.84 -7.42
N LYS A 153 23.44 9.98 -7.36
CA LYS A 153 23.52 10.91 -6.22
C LYS A 153 23.20 10.14 -4.91
N PRO A 154 23.89 10.41 -3.79
CA PRO A 154 23.55 9.83 -2.49
C PRO A 154 22.22 10.39 -1.98
N ILE A 155 21.39 9.59 -1.29
CA ILE A 155 20.11 10.08 -0.79
C ILE A 155 20.37 10.97 0.45
N PRO A 156 19.96 12.26 0.46
CA PRO A 156 20.25 13.13 1.58
C PRO A 156 19.62 12.63 2.89
N ALA A 157 20.42 12.52 3.96
CA ALA A 157 20.02 11.96 5.26
C ALA A 157 18.75 12.60 5.90
N LYS A 158 18.33 13.78 5.43
CA LYS A 158 17.01 14.40 5.72
C LYS A 158 15.82 13.47 5.47
N PHE A 159 15.95 12.50 4.56
CA PHE A 159 14.91 11.53 4.21
C PHE A 159 14.81 10.33 5.18
N ARG A 160 15.86 10.04 5.97
CA ARG A 160 15.88 8.98 7.00
C ARG A 160 15.43 7.60 6.50
N LEU A 161 15.98 7.15 5.38
CA LEU A 161 15.74 5.79 4.88
C LEU A 161 16.56 4.76 5.68
N PRO A 162 16.10 3.50 5.76
CA PRO A 162 16.96 2.38 6.16
C PRO A 162 18.12 2.19 5.18
N SER A 163 19.32 1.88 5.70
CA SER A 163 20.54 1.58 4.93
C SER A 163 20.29 0.53 3.85
N ASP A 164 19.55 -0.52 4.20
CA ASP A 164 19.26 -1.66 3.34
C ASP A 164 18.31 -1.30 2.20
N LEU A 165 17.46 -0.29 2.38
CA LEU A 165 16.59 0.24 1.32
C LEU A 165 17.37 1.12 0.34
N GLU A 166 18.21 2.02 0.84
CA GLU A 166 19.11 2.81 -0.02
C GLU A 166 20.06 1.90 -0.80
N SER A 167 20.62 0.89 -0.15
CA SER A 167 21.46 -0.15 -0.77
C SER A 167 20.70 -0.95 -1.83
N LEU A 168 19.43 -1.30 -1.61
CA LEU A 168 18.58 -1.96 -2.61
C LEU A 168 18.32 -1.06 -3.82
N ILE A 169 18.01 0.22 -3.60
CA ILE A 169 17.75 1.19 -4.68
C ILE A 169 19.00 1.38 -5.55
N PHE A 170 20.18 1.50 -4.94
CA PHE A 170 21.44 1.55 -5.68
C PHE A 170 21.82 0.22 -6.33
N GLN A 171 21.51 -0.94 -5.73
CA GLN A 171 21.74 -2.24 -6.36
C GLN A 171 20.87 -2.42 -7.62
N CYS A 172 19.62 -1.97 -7.62
CA CYS A 172 18.79 -1.97 -8.84
C CYS A 172 19.45 -1.16 -9.97
N MET A 173 20.08 -0.03 -9.65
CA MET A 173 20.82 0.81 -10.60
C MET A 173 22.28 0.36 -10.86
N ALA A 174 22.67 -0.85 -10.44
CA ALA A 174 24.00 -1.37 -10.74
C ALA A 174 24.22 -1.48 -12.26
N LYS A 175 25.44 -1.16 -12.71
CA LYS A 175 25.71 -0.98 -14.14
C LYS A 175 25.64 -2.30 -14.89
N ALA A 176 26.30 -3.34 -14.38
CA ALA A 176 26.19 -4.69 -14.94
C ALA A 176 24.85 -5.35 -14.52
N PRO A 177 24.06 -5.93 -15.45
CA PRO A 177 22.82 -6.64 -15.10
C PRO A 177 23.01 -7.77 -14.07
N GLY A 178 24.18 -8.42 -14.04
CA GLY A 178 24.49 -9.48 -13.07
C GLY A 178 24.64 -9.01 -11.62
N GLU A 179 24.84 -7.71 -11.37
CA GLU A 179 24.98 -7.13 -10.02
C GLU A 179 23.63 -6.71 -9.42
N ARG A 180 22.61 -6.52 -10.26
CA ARG A 180 21.25 -6.13 -9.88
C ARG A 180 20.53 -7.29 -9.15
N PRO A 181 19.41 -7.05 -8.44
CA PRO A 181 18.47 -8.12 -8.13
C PRO A 181 18.07 -8.82 -9.44
N GLN A 182 18.12 -10.16 -9.50
CA GLN A 182 17.91 -10.88 -10.76
C GLN A 182 16.42 -11.06 -11.10
N THR A 183 15.53 -10.94 -10.10
CA THR A 183 14.07 -10.93 -10.29
C THR A 183 13.40 -9.82 -9.48
N ALA A 184 12.21 -9.38 -9.90
CA ALA A 184 11.36 -8.51 -9.09
C ALA A 184 10.96 -9.17 -7.74
N THR A 185 10.92 -10.50 -7.68
CA THR A 185 10.71 -11.27 -6.43
C THR A 185 11.84 -11.06 -5.43
N ASP A 186 13.09 -10.85 -5.87
CA ASP A 186 14.21 -10.61 -4.97
C ASP A 186 14.17 -9.20 -4.37
N ILE A 187 13.60 -8.24 -5.09
CA ILE A 187 13.26 -6.91 -4.57
C ILE A 187 12.16 -7.07 -3.51
N LEU A 188 11.07 -7.78 -3.81
CA LEU A 188 9.97 -8.05 -2.87
C LEU A 188 10.46 -8.69 -1.56
N LYS A 189 11.26 -9.76 -1.62
CA LYS A 189 11.86 -10.42 -0.44
C LYS A 189 12.68 -9.46 0.43
N LYS A 190 13.40 -8.51 -0.19
CA LYS A 190 14.17 -7.49 0.55
C LYS A 190 13.26 -6.43 1.18
N LEU A 191 12.22 -5.97 0.49
CA LEU A 191 11.21 -5.05 1.03
C LEU A 191 10.42 -5.68 2.19
N GLU A 192 10.13 -6.98 2.14
CA GLU A 192 9.48 -7.70 3.23
C GLU A 192 10.38 -7.83 4.46
N LYS A 193 11.69 -8.05 4.29
CA LYS A 193 12.67 -8.00 5.40
C LYS A 193 12.77 -6.61 6.04
N LEU A 194 12.72 -5.56 5.23
CA LEU A 194 12.69 -4.16 5.69
C LEU A 194 11.44 -3.80 6.51
N GLU A 195 10.32 -4.49 6.32
CA GLU A 195 9.08 -4.32 7.10
C GLU A 195 8.99 -5.27 8.31
N SER A 196 9.74 -6.37 8.33
CA SER A 196 9.68 -7.41 9.37
C SER A 196 10.85 -7.41 10.35
N SER A 197 11.97 -6.74 10.03
CA SER A 197 13.07 -6.54 10.96
C SER A 197 12.76 -5.37 11.92
N PRO A 198 12.59 -5.59 13.24
CA PRO A 198 12.54 -4.50 14.20
C PRO A 198 13.91 -3.81 14.22
N ALA A 199 13.93 -2.47 14.18
CA ALA A 199 15.17 -1.71 14.08
C ALA A 199 16.15 -2.07 15.23
N GLU A 200 17.29 -2.62 14.86
CA GLU A 200 18.38 -2.93 15.80
C GLU A 200 18.80 -1.63 16.48
N SER A 201 18.61 -1.58 17.79
CA SER A 201 19.11 -0.54 18.67
C SER A 201 19.94 -1.22 19.75
N GLU A 202 21.23 -0.95 19.73
CA GLU A 202 22.25 -1.63 20.54
C GLU A 202 21.94 -1.44 22.05
N GLN A 203 21.72 -2.56 22.76
CA GLN A 203 21.45 -2.54 24.20
C GLN A 203 22.74 -2.72 25.02
N GLU A 204 23.58 -1.68 25.08
CA GLU A 204 24.53 -1.60 26.19
C GLU A 204 23.78 -1.34 27.50
N THR A 205 23.92 -2.27 28.44
CA THR A 205 23.18 -2.25 29.72
C THR A 205 24.02 -1.60 30.82
N ILE A 206 23.70 -0.35 31.17
CA ILE A 206 24.28 0.32 32.35
C ILE A 206 23.15 0.78 33.29
N VAL A 207 23.21 0.35 34.55
CA VAL A 207 22.17 0.58 35.56
C VAL A 207 22.48 1.81 36.43
N ALA A 208 21.55 2.77 36.49
CA ALA A 208 21.58 3.88 37.45
C ALA A 208 20.18 4.21 37.99
N LYS A 209 20.09 4.63 39.27
CA LYS A 209 18.82 5.00 39.94
C LYS A 209 18.59 6.54 39.96
N PRO A 210 17.34 7.03 40.13
CA PRO A 210 16.94 8.37 39.68
C PRO A 210 16.80 9.45 40.77
N LYS A 211 16.96 10.74 40.35
CA LYS A 211 16.37 12.02 40.84
C LYS A 211 17.40 13.19 40.73
N PRO A 212 17.01 14.48 40.74
CA PRO A 212 15.69 15.11 40.56
C PRO A 212 15.69 16.17 39.40
N ARG A 213 14.65 17.02 39.31
CA ARG A 213 14.52 18.11 38.32
C ARG A 213 15.27 19.40 38.70
N THR A 214 15.56 20.23 37.69
CA THR A 214 15.44 21.70 37.77
C THR A 214 14.78 22.25 36.50
N ASP A 215 13.78 23.12 36.65
CA ASP A 215 13.05 23.75 35.53
C ASP A 215 13.71 25.07 35.05
N LYS A 216 13.58 25.38 33.75
CA LYS A 216 13.45 26.75 33.21
C LYS A 216 12.90 26.72 31.78
N ALA A 217 12.08 27.71 31.41
CA ALA A 217 11.33 27.71 30.16
C ALA A 217 11.32 29.09 29.48
N ILE A 218 11.31 29.11 28.14
CA ILE A 218 11.13 30.31 27.29
C ILE A 218 10.12 29.99 26.17
N LYS A 219 9.49 31.03 25.60
CA LYS A 219 8.33 30.97 24.69
C LYS A 219 8.58 31.88 23.46
N SER A 220 7.98 31.71 22.29
CA SER A 220 7.01 30.68 21.84
C SER A 220 7.50 29.96 20.54
N THR A 221 6.84 29.82 19.37
CA THR A 221 5.56 30.31 18.80
C THR A 221 4.84 29.19 18.02
N LYS A 222 4.54 29.36 16.73
CA LYS A 222 3.72 28.50 15.85
C LYS A 222 4.12 28.80 14.38
N PRO A 223 3.75 27.98 13.37
CA PRO A 223 2.86 26.81 13.42
C PRO A 223 3.54 25.47 13.12
N THR A 224 3.07 24.39 13.75
CA THR A 224 3.59 23.03 13.53
C THR A 224 2.51 22.14 12.91
N PHE A 225 2.61 21.85 11.61
CA PHE A 225 1.94 20.68 11.03
C PHE A 225 2.66 19.43 11.55
N ARG A 226 2.09 18.77 12.56
CA ARG A 226 2.66 17.52 13.09
C ARG A 226 2.42 16.37 12.10
N LYS A 227 3.52 15.83 11.58
CA LYS A 227 3.56 14.45 11.09
C LYS A 227 3.64 13.51 12.30
N THR A 228 2.70 12.58 12.43
CA THR A 228 2.91 11.29 13.10
C THR A 228 2.16 10.20 12.35
N SER A 229 2.89 9.24 11.78
CA SER A 229 2.45 7.85 11.75
C SER A 229 3.02 7.16 12.99
N PRO A 230 2.29 6.23 13.63
CA PRO A 230 2.13 6.36 15.08
C PRO A 230 2.86 5.29 15.89
N LYS A 231 3.04 5.56 17.19
CA LYS A 231 3.36 4.56 18.24
C LYS A 231 2.14 3.68 18.57
N GLY A 232 1.38 3.27 17.55
CA GLY A 232 0.05 2.66 17.68
C GLY A 232 0.09 1.20 18.08
N ASP A 233 0.88 0.39 17.38
CA ASP A 233 0.91 -1.08 17.57
C ASP A 233 1.35 -1.44 18.99
N ASP A 234 2.33 -0.70 19.52
CA ASP A 234 2.85 -0.84 20.88
C ASP A 234 1.81 -0.51 21.98
N ILE A 235 0.76 0.25 21.65
CA ILE A 235 -0.41 0.48 22.53
C ILE A 235 -1.46 -0.62 22.30
N CYS A 236 -1.75 -0.95 21.04
CA CYS A 236 -2.73 -1.96 20.65
C CYS A 236 -2.39 -3.38 21.16
N LEU A 237 -1.12 -3.80 21.12
CA LEU A 237 -0.66 -5.09 21.65
C LEU A 237 -0.75 -5.17 23.18
N LYS A 238 -0.77 -4.02 23.88
CA LYS A 238 -1.00 -3.95 25.33
C LYS A 238 -2.48 -3.95 25.70
N MET A 239 -3.41 -4.00 24.73
CA MET A 239 -4.85 -4.02 24.98
C MET A 239 -5.37 -5.41 25.32
N THR A 240 -6.35 -5.44 26.23
CA THR A 240 -7.07 -6.63 26.66
C THR A 240 -8.51 -6.62 26.19
N TRP A 241 -8.99 -7.78 25.75
CA TRP A 241 -10.37 -8.03 25.34
C TRP A 241 -11.38 -7.54 26.40
N PRO A 242 -12.49 -6.88 26.03
CA PRO A 242 -13.36 -6.22 27.00
C PRO A 242 -14.18 -7.23 27.81
N GLU A 243 -14.37 -6.95 29.10
CA GLU A 243 -15.16 -7.82 29.99
C GLU A 243 -16.65 -7.90 29.60
N ASP A 244 -17.16 -6.92 28.85
CA ASP A 244 -18.53 -6.91 28.33
C ASP A 244 -18.67 -7.63 26.97
N LYS A 245 -17.65 -8.39 26.54
CA LYS A 245 -17.63 -9.13 25.26
C LYS A 245 -17.37 -10.62 25.48
N PRO A 246 -18.27 -11.51 25.00
CA PRO A 246 -18.09 -12.95 25.15
C PRO A 246 -16.87 -13.43 24.35
N GLN A 247 -16.13 -14.39 24.91
CA GLN A 247 -14.99 -15.02 24.23
C GLN A 247 -15.48 -16.05 23.21
N GLN A 248 -15.68 -15.60 21.97
CA GLN A 248 -16.15 -16.40 20.84
C GLN A 248 -15.77 -15.72 19.52
N LYS A 249 -16.00 -16.37 18.38
CA LYS A 249 -15.65 -15.86 17.04
C LYS A 249 -16.53 -14.67 16.62
N ILE A 250 -16.13 -13.46 17.01
CA ILE A 250 -16.86 -12.21 16.72
C ILE A 250 -15.94 -11.09 16.25
N VAL A 251 -16.55 -10.11 15.57
CA VAL A 251 -15.98 -8.80 15.26
C VAL A 251 -16.91 -7.69 15.74
N PHE A 252 -16.36 -6.62 16.30
CA PHE A 252 -17.09 -5.41 16.68
C PHE A 252 -16.20 -4.16 16.58
N PRO A 253 -16.78 -2.95 16.47
CA PRO A 253 -16.00 -1.71 16.39
C PRO A 253 -15.63 -1.24 17.80
N HIS A 254 -14.39 -0.79 17.98
CA HIS A 254 -13.89 -0.27 19.25
C HIS A 254 -13.00 0.96 19.04
N PHE A 255 -13.01 1.89 20.00
CA PHE A 255 -12.14 3.07 19.99
C PHE A 255 -10.84 2.75 20.72
N VAL A 256 -9.71 2.76 20.01
CA VAL A 256 -8.39 2.74 20.64
C VAL A 256 -8.07 4.17 21.09
N ARG A 257 -7.72 4.36 22.36
CA ARG A 257 -7.28 5.66 22.90
C ARG A 257 -5.76 5.67 23.01
N ALA A 258 -5.13 6.67 22.43
CA ALA A 258 -3.69 6.92 22.54
C ALA A 258 -3.44 8.40 22.85
N SER A 259 -2.18 8.76 23.14
CA SER A 259 -1.78 10.15 23.44
C SER A 259 -2.01 11.15 22.30
N GLU A 260 -2.23 10.65 21.08
CA GLU A 260 -2.44 11.46 19.87
C GLU A 260 -3.92 11.61 19.50
N GLY A 261 -4.82 10.80 20.08
CA GLY A 261 -6.26 10.85 19.78
C GLY A 261 -7.02 9.56 20.08
N ASN A 262 -8.27 9.51 19.61
CA ASN A 262 -9.02 8.26 19.49
C ASN A 262 -8.85 7.74 18.06
N PHE A 263 -8.74 6.43 17.89
CA PHE A 263 -8.60 5.77 16.59
C PHE A 263 -9.70 4.71 16.42
N ALA A 264 -10.23 4.59 15.21
CA ALA A 264 -11.22 3.57 14.89
C ALA A 264 -10.54 2.21 14.72
N SER A 265 -11.15 1.15 15.26
CA SER A 265 -10.64 -0.21 15.09
C SER A 265 -11.75 -1.24 15.04
N LEU A 266 -11.47 -2.39 14.41
CA LEU A 266 -12.23 -3.63 14.56
C LEU A 266 -11.48 -4.54 15.53
N TRP A 267 -12.16 -5.02 16.56
CA TRP A 267 -11.62 -6.03 17.46
C TRP A 267 -12.19 -7.39 17.05
N VAL A 268 -11.28 -8.33 16.80
CA VAL A 268 -11.56 -9.60 16.13
C VAL A 268 -11.06 -10.73 17.00
N MET A 269 -11.94 -11.65 17.39
CA MET A 269 -11.56 -12.88 18.07
C MET A 269 -11.78 -14.08 17.14
N LEU A 270 -10.76 -14.92 17.03
CA LEU A 270 -10.69 -16.10 16.14
C LEU A 270 -9.84 -17.20 16.81
N ASN A 271 -9.67 -18.34 16.15
CA ASN A 271 -8.63 -19.31 16.55
C ASN A 271 -7.25 -18.74 16.21
N GLU A 272 -6.23 -19.05 17.00
CA GLU A 272 -4.83 -18.69 16.74
C GLU A 272 -4.37 -19.04 15.31
N GLU A 273 -4.60 -20.29 14.89
CA GLU A 273 -4.27 -20.78 13.56
C GLU A 273 -4.94 -19.92 12.45
N ASP A 274 -6.21 -19.57 12.65
CA ASP A 274 -6.98 -18.75 11.70
C ASP A 274 -6.53 -17.28 11.67
N ILE A 275 -5.90 -16.79 12.74
CA ILE A 275 -5.27 -15.46 12.78
C ILE A 275 -3.94 -15.49 12.02
N ALA A 276 -3.06 -16.46 12.30
CA ALA A 276 -1.81 -16.66 11.59
C ALA A 276 -2.04 -16.76 10.07
N ASN A 277 -3.01 -17.61 9.70
CA ASN A 277 -3.50 -17.82 8.33
C ASN A 277 -4.16 -16.59 7.67
N ARG A 278 -4.25 -15.43 8.34
CA ARG A 278 -4.73 -14.15 7.76
C ARG A 278 -3.77 -12.96 7.88
N LEU A 279 -2.60 -13.08 8.53
CA LEU A 279 -1.64 -11.97 8.59
C LEU A 279 -1.13 -11.56 7.19
N SER A 280 -0.92 -12.54 6.32
CA SER A 280 -0.53 -12.40 4.91
C SER A 280 -1.68 -12.07 3.94
N SER A 281 -2.92 -11.95 4.41
CA SER A 281 -4.08 -11.78 3.53
C SER A 281 -4.16 -10.43 2.84
N ILE A 282 -4.66 -10.43 1.59
CA ILE A 282 -5.14 -9.20 0.94
C ILE A 282 -6.29 -8.64 1.78
N ARG A 283 -6.20 -7.34 2.08
CA ARG A 283 -7.18 -6.60 2.86
C ARG A 283 -8.08 -5.78 1.93
N TYR A 284 -9.36 -6.10 1.95
CA TYR A 284 -10.42 -5.42 1.19
C TYR A 284 -11.39 -4.77 2.17
N ASN A 285 -11.89 -3.57 1.88
CA ASN A 285 -12.92 -2.94 2.69
C ASN A 285 -13.95 -2.15 1.86
N GLN A 286 -15.19 -2.10 2.34
CA GLN A 286 -16.27 -1.36 1.70
C GLN A 286 -17.31 -0.91 2.74
N PHE A 287 -17.81 0.31 2.63
CA PHE A 287 -18.94 0.80 3.42
C PHE A 287 -20.23 0.85 2.58
N VAL A 288 -21.33 0.34 3.14
CA VAL A 288 -22.67 0.31 2.49
C VAL A 288 -23.67 0.97 3.43
N PHE A 289 -24.35 2.02 2.97
CA PHE A 289 -25.28 2.82 3.77
C PHE A 289 -26.74 2.61 3.34
N ILE A 290 -27.63 2.35 4.29
CA ILE A 290 -29.09 2.37 4.07
C ILE A 290 -29.71 3.43 4.99
N THR A 291 -30.56 4.28 4.41
CA THR A 291 -31.22 5.41 5.07
C THR A 291 -32.53 5.04 5.77
N ASN A 292 -33.29 4.09 5.21
CA ASN A 292 -34.68 3.79 5.57
C ASN A 292 -34.84 2.25 5.70
N PRO A 293 -35.50 1.71 6.74
CA PRO A 293 -36.31 2.37 7.77
C PRO A 293 -35.52 3.03 8.92
N HIS A 294 -34.19 2.97 8.91
CA HIS A 294 -33.36 3.59 9.95
C HIS A 294 -31.93 3.76 9.41
N PRO A 295 -31.28 4.94 9.54
CA PRO A 295 -29.93 5.19 9.04
C PRO A 295 -28.85 4.29 9.66
N MET A 296 -28.26 3.38 8.87
CA MET A 296 -27.24 2.44 9.33
C MET A 296 -26.21 2.13 8.24
N ILE A 297 -24.93 2.06 8.62
CA ILE A 297 -23.83 1.61 7.76
C ILE A 297 -23.48 0.16 8.08
N LEU A 298 -23.31 -0.66 7.04
CA LEU A 298 -22.51 -1.88 7.08
C LEU A 298 -21.07 -1.52 6.70
N TRP A 299 -20.15 -1.77 7.62
CA TRP A 299 -18.71 -1.70 7.42
C TRP A 299 -18.22 -3.12 7.10
N ILE A 300 -17.90 -3.35 5.83
CA ILE A 300 -17.34 -4.62 5.35
C ILE A 300 -15.83 -4.54 5.46
N THR A 301 -15.22 -5.51 6.14
CA THR A 301 -13.80 -5.83 6.01
C THR A 301 -13.67 -7.29 5.59
N LEU A 302 -12.70 -7.60 4.73
CA LEU A 302 -12.39 -8.94 4.27
C LEU A 302 -10.87 -9.15 4.29
N LEU A 303 -10.46 -10.25 4.91
CA LEU A 303 -9.10 -10.80 4.83
C LEU A 303 -9.15 -12.01 3.90
N TYR A 304 -8.61 -11.89 2.69
CA TYR A 304 -8.60 -12.97 1.72
C TYR A 304 -7.24 -13.68 1.69
N HIS A 305 -7.21 -14.96 2.03
CA HIS A 305 -6.07 -15.85 1.77
C HIS A 305 -6.39 -16.79 0.60
N ARG A 306 -5.37 -17.13 -0.20
CA ARG A 306 -5.53 -18.01 -1.38
C ARG A 306 -6.00 -19.41 -1.00
N GLU A 307 -5.42 -19.99 0.05
CA GLU A 307 -5.59 -21.40 0.42
C GLU A 307 -6.66 -21.60 1.50
N HIS A 308 -6.83 -20.62 2.39
CA HIS A 308 -7.80 -20.67 3.49
C HIS A 308 -9.07 -19.85 3.21
N GLY A 309 -9.13 -19.22 2.03
CA GLY A 309 -10.29 -18.47 1.56
C GLY A 309 -10.62 -17.20 2.38
N PRO A 310 -11.82 -16.65 2.15
CA PRO A 310 -12.26 -15.37 2.70
C PRO A 310 -12.60 -15.45 4.20
N ARG A 311 -11.94 -14.62 5.01
CA ARG A 311 -12.38 -14.32 6.39
C ARG A 311 -13.10 -12.96 6.40
N TRP A 312 -14.42 -13.05 6.31
CA TRP A 312 -15.33 -11.91 6.35
C TRP A 312 -15.48 -11.34 7.76
N LEU A 313 -15.38 -10.01 7.90
CA LEU A 313 -15.45 -9.25 9.15
C LEU A 313 -16.48 -8.10 9.05
N PRO A 314 -17.80 -8.40 9.04
CA PRO A 314 -18.86 -7.40 8.88
C PRO A 314 -19.23 -6.71 10.20
N CYS A 315 -19.11 -5.38 10.24
CA CYS A 315 -19.49 -4.51 11.36
C CYS A 315 -20.70 -3.63 10.99
N TYR A 316 -21.52 -3.23 11.98
CA TYR A 316 -22.73 -2.42 11.74
C TYR A 316 -22.70 -1.17 12.63
N LEU A 317 -22.79 0.01 12.01
CA LEU A 317 -22.80 1.31 12.68
C LEU A 317 -24.19 1.94 12.58
N ASP A 318 -24.89 2.02 13.71
CA ASP A 318 -26.15 2.74 13.87
C ASP A 318 -25.87 4.25 13.88
N LEU A 319 -26.36 4.99 12.87
CA LEU A 319 -26.07 6.42 12.74
C LEU A 319 -27.05 7.34 13.48
N LYS A 320 -28.03 6.80 14.20
CA LYS A 320 -28.75 7.59 15.21
C LYS A 320 -28.07 7.48 16.58
N SER A 321 -27.25 6.45 16.81
CA SER A 321 -26.36 6.34 17.97
C SER A 321 -25.16 7.31 17.88
N SER A 322 -24.79 7.89 19.03
CA SER A 322 -23.61 8.76 19.15
C SER A 322 -22.29 8.02 18.89
N SER A 323 -22.25 6.71 19.12
CA SER A 323 -21.09 5.85 18.85
C SER A 323 -20.90 5.62 17.35
N GLY A 324 -21.94 5.22 16.62
CA GLY A 324 -21.87 5.02 15.17
C GLY A 324 -21.61 6.31 14.40
N GLN A 325 -22.19 7.43 14.83
CA GLN A 325 -21.84 8.79 14.36
C GLN A 325 -20.34 9.08 14.53
N ARG A 326 -19.76 8.82 15.70
CA ARG A 326 -18.33 9.02 15.96
C ARG A 326 -17.44 8.08 15.16
N PHE A 327 -17.83 6.81 14.98
CA PHE A 327 -17.07 5.90 14.12
C PHE A 327 -17.09 6.35 12.66
N ALA A 328 -18.26 6.71 12.11
CA ALA A 328 -18.36 7.14 10.72
C ALA A 328 -17.50 8.39 10.44
N ARG A 329 -17.59 9.43 11.30
CA ARG A 329 -16.70 10.60 11.18
C ARG A 329 -15.24 10.24 11.36
N LEU A 330 -14.87 9.52 12.42
CA LEU A 330 -13.46 9.19 12.70
C LEU A 330 -12.80 8.36 11.59
N LEU A 331 -13.52 7.40 11.01
CA LEU A 331 -13.06 6.63 9.84
C LEU A 331 -12.85 7.53 8.62
N GLY A 332 -13.79 8.45 8.35
CA GLY A 332 -13.69 9.40 7.25
C GLY A 332 -12.67 10.53 7.48
N GLU A 333 -12.30 10.83 8.73
CA GLU A 333 -11.29 11.81 9.12
C GLU A 333 -9.87 11.22 9.11
N SER A 334 -9.70 9.98 9.57
CA SER A 334 -8.39 9.30 9.60
C SER A 334 -7.96 8.74 8.24
N GLY A 335 -8.92 8.25 7.44
CA GLY A 335 -8.65 7.47 6.24
C GLY A 335 -8.07 6.07 6.49
N TYR A 336 -8.06 5.60 7.74
CA TYR A 336 -7.61 4.25 8.10
C TYR A 336 -8.19 3.77 9.44
N TYR A 337 -8.06 2.46 9.68
CA TYR A 337 -8.40 1.82 10.94
C TYR A 337 -7.46 0.65 11.25
N TRP A 338 -7.48 0.22 12.51
CA TRP A 338 -6.76 -0.97 12.97
C TRP A 338 -7.67 -2.19 13.09
N ILE A 339 -7.11 -3.37 12.87
CA ILE A 339 -7.74 -4.66 13.16
C ILE A 339 -6.90 -5.31 14.26
N LEU A 340 -7.45 -5.43 15.47
CA LEU A 340 -6.78 -6.05 16.61
C LEU A 340 -7.28 -7.50 16.75
N PHE A 341 -6.35 -8.45 16.75
CA PHE A 341 -6.65 -9.87 16.82
C PHE A 341 -6.42 -10.44 18.22
N PHE A 342 -7.36 -11.25 18.67
CA PHE A 342 -7.34 -11.94 19.95
C PHE A 342 -7.58 -13.44 19.69
N ALA A 343 -6.63 -14.29 20.08
CA ALA A 343 -6.80 -15.74 19.94
C ALA A 343 -7.61 -16.31 21.11
N LEU A 344 -8.61 -17.13 20.83
CA LEU A 344 -9.42 -17.83 21.83
C LEU A 344 -8.55 -18.63 22.81
N GLU A 345 -7.50 -19.24 22.26
CA GLU A 345 -6.54 -20.12 22.92
C GLU A 345 -5.57 -19.36 23.84
N LYS A 346 -5.31 -18.07 23.57
CA LYS A 346 -4.40 -17.20 24.34
C LYS A 346 -5.13 -16.16 25.22
N GLY A 347 -6.43 -16.38 25.45
CA GLY A 347 -7.24 -15.62 26.40
C GLY A 347 -7.50 -14.17 25.95
N LYS A 348 -7.23 -13.20 26.83
CA LYS A 348 -7.67 -11.80 26.63
C LYS A 348 -6.64 -10.87 26.00
N LYS A 349 -5.39 -11.26 25.77
CA LYS A 349 -4.36 -10.35 25.23
C LYS A 349 -4.45 -10.23 23.70
N CYS A 350 -4.34 -9.00 23.18
CA CYS A 350 -4.12 -8.78 21.75
C CYS A 350 -2.83 -9.49 21.29
N GLN A 351 -2.89 -10.18 20.15
CA GLN A 351 -1.77 -10.95 19.58
C GLN A 351 -1.13 -10.22 18.40
N HIS A 352 -1.95 -9.66 17.53
CA HIS A 352 -1.52 -9.01 16.28
C HIS A 352 -2.39 -7.80 15.97
N VAL A 353 -1.82 -6.85 15.22
CA VAL A 353 -2.48 -5.63 14.75
C VAL A 353 -2.24 -5.53 13.25
N LEU A 354 -3.28 -5.20 12.47
CA LEU A 354 -3.14 -4.85 11.05
C LEU A 354 -3.75 -3.46 10.80
N THR A 355 -3.07 -2.63 10.01
CA THR A 355 -3.63 -1.36 9.52
C THR A 355 -4.30 -1.56 8.16
N THR A 356 -5.49 -0.99 8.00
CA THR A 356 -6.26 -0.96 6.75
C THR A 356 -6.62 0.48 6.40
N SER A 357 -6.22 0.94 5.21
CA SER A 357 -6.61 2.24 4.65
C SER A 357 -7.99 2.17 3.98
N ILE A 358 -8.70 3.28 4.03
CA ILE A 358 -10.01 3.51 3.40
C ILE A 358 -9.79 4.37 2.15
N ALA A 359 -10.48 4.08 1.05
CA ALA A 359 -10.40 4.88 -0.17
C ALA A 359 -10.97 6.29 0.06
N ALA A 360 -10.39 7.31 -0.59
CA ALA A 360 -10.70 8.71 -0.30
C ALA A 360 -12.17 9.09 -0.59
N ASP A 361 -12.80 8.45 -1.58
CA ASP A 361 -14.23 8.59 -1.87
C ASP A 361 -15.09 7.98 -0.75
N GLN A 362 -14.71 6.83 -0.20
CA GLN A 362 -15.40 6.21 0.93
C GLN A 362 -15.22 7.04 2.22
N CYS A 363 -14.07 7.71 2.40
CA CYS A 363 -13.88 8.69 3.48
C CYS A 363 -14.85 9.88 3.38
N GLN A 364 -14.99 10.47 2.18
CA GLN A 364 -15.96 11.54 1.94
C GLN A 364 -17.41 11.08 2.14
N ASN A 365 -17.75 9.90 1.62
CA ASN A 365 -19.05 9.27 1.83
C ASN A 365 -19.36 9.06 3.33
N LEU A 366 -18.41 8.55 4.10
CA LEU A 366 -18.55 8.33 5.55
C LEU A 366 -18.89 9.62 6.32
N GLN A 367 -18.21 10.72 6.00
CA GLN A 367 -18.52 12.03 6.58
C GLN A 367 -19.93 12.50 6.16
N GLN A 368 -20.22 12.50 4.85
CA GLN A 368 -21.52 12.92 4.31
C GLN A 368 -22.70 12.09 4.86
N TRP A 369 -22.51 10.78 5.06
CA TRP A 369 -23.53 9.91 5.63
C TRP A 369 -23.73 10.15 7.13
N ALA A 370 -22.66 10.43 7.88
CA ALA A 370 -22.77 10.84 9.28
C ALA A 370 -23.60 12.13 9.41
N ASP A 371 -23.33 13.15 8.60
CA ASP A 371 -24.05 14.42 8.64
C ASP A 371 -25.50 14.28 8.14
N LYS A 372 -25.71 13.67 6.97
CA LYS A 372 -27.05 13.44 6.39
C LYS A 372 -27.96 12.62 7.30
N SER A 373 -27.42 11.64 8.02
CA SER A 373 -28.20 10.80 8.94
C SER A 373 -28.63 11.51 10.24
N GLN A 374 -28.08 12.69 10.56
CA GLN A 374 -28.63 13.52 11.65
C GLN A 374 -30.03 14.02 11.30
N LEU A 375 -30.21 14.50 10.06
CA LEU A 375 -31.47 15.04 9.52
C LEU A 375 -32.52 13.95 9.22
N LEU A 376 -32.11 12.70 9.01
CA LEU A 376 -33.03 11.61 8.69
C LEU A 376 -33.75 11.06 9.93
N PRO A 377 -35.03 10.67 9.84
CA PRO A 377 -35.77 10.07 10.96
C PRO A 377 -35.20 8.70 11.34
N GLY A 378 -35.21 8.39 12.63
CA GLY A 378 -34.84 7.07 13.15
C GLY A 378 -36.06 6.16 13.30
N GLY A 379 -36.23 5.18 12.41
CA GLY A 379 -37.23 4.11 12.56
C GLY A 379 -36.62 2.83 13.13
N LYS A 380 -36.84 1.68 12.47
CA LYS A 380 -36.61 0.34 13.04
C LYS A 380 -35.20 -0.24 12.69
N PRO A 381 -34.16 -0.10 13.55
CA PRO A 381 -32.77 -0.45 13.21
C PRO A 381 -32.58 -1.95 12.93
N GLN A 382 -33.32 -2.83 13.59
CA GLN A 382 -33.26 -4.28 13.36
C GLN A 382 -33.75 -4.68 11.95
N ILE A 383 -34.61 -3.87 11.32
CA ILE A 383 -35.03 -4.10 9.93
C ILE A 383 -33.92 -3.66 8.98
N THR A 384 -33.33 -2.46 9.15
CA THR A 384 -32.16 -2.06 8.36
C THR A 384 -31.01 -3.06 8.49
N LYS A 385 -30.73 -3.58 9.70
CA LYS A 385 -29.70 -4.60 9.91
C LYS A 385 -30.00 -5.92 9.17
N ARG A 386 -31.27 -6.30 9.02
CA ARG A 386 -31.69 -7.43 8.17
C ARG A 386 -31.56 -7.13 6.67
N MET A 387 -31.81 -5.89 6.24
CA MET A 387 -31.62 -5.44 4.85
C MET A 387 -30.12 -5.42 4.47
N LEU A 388 -29.28 -4.79 5.31
CA LEU A 388 -27.83 -4.79 5.14
C LEU A 388 -27.25 -6.21 5.13
N LYS A 389 -27.78 -7.15 5.92
CA LYS A 389 -27.43 -8.57 5.81
C LYS A 389 -27.77 -9.16 4.44
N LYS A 390 -28.95 -8.87 3.87
CA LYS A 390 -29.32 -9.36 2.52
C LYS A 390 -28.39 -8.79 1.45
N GLU A 391 -28.08 -7.49 1.49
CA GLU A 391 -27.14 -6.89 0.54
C GLU A 391 -25.71 -7.42 0.73
N PHE A 392 -25.28 -7.68 1.96
CA PHE A 392 -24.00 -8.31 2.24
C PHE A 392 -23.86 -9.68 1.57
N GLU A 393 -24.84 -10.58 1.73
CA GLU A 393 -24.81 -11.90 1.10
C GLU A 393 -24.82 -11.82 -0.44
N LYS A 394 -25.49 -10.82 -1.06
CA LYS A 394 -25.40 -10.57 -2.51
C LYS A 394 -24.02 -10.08 -2.95
N LEU A 395 -23.33 -9.30 -2.11
CA LEU A 395 -22.03 -8.72 -2.44
C LEU A 395 -20.88 -9.73 -2.35
N LYS A 396 -20.96 -10.75 -1.47
CA LYS A 396 -19.86 -11.72 -1.27
C LYS A 396 -19.37 -12.38 -2.56
N PRO A 397 -20.23 -12.96 -3.44
CA PRO A 397 -19.75 -13.64 -4.64
C PRO A 397 -19.05 -12.67 -5.61
N THR A 398 -19.57 -11.44 -5.75
CA THR A 398 -18.98 -10.40 -6.60
C THR A 398 -17.60 -9.97 -6.10
N ILE A 399 -17.45 -9.75 -4.79
CA ILE A 399 -16.18 -9.35 -4.17
C ILE A 399 -15.18 -10.51 -4.22
N GLU A 400 -15.59 -11.72 -3.86
CA GLU A 400 -14.75 -12.90 -3.93
C GLU A 400 -14.32 -13.22 -5.36
N ASN A 401 -15.20 -13.06 -6.36
CA ASN A 401 -14.84 -13.30 -7.76
C ASN A 401 -13.89 -12.22 -8.29
N LYS A 402 -14.01 -10.95 -7.86
CA LYS A 402 -13.01 -9.91 -8.15
C LYS A 402 -11.64 -10.27 -7.56
N LEU A 403 -11.59 -10.70 -6.30
CA LEU A 403 -10.33 -11.08 -5.64
C LEU A 403 -9.75 -12.37 -6.24
N LYS A 404 -10.56 -13.39 -6.47
CA LYS A 404 -10.17 -14.61 -7.20
C LYS A 404 -9.63 -14.25 -8.58
N ALA A 405 -10.29 -13.37 -9.33
CA ALA A 405 -9.79 -12.88 -10.62
C ALA A 405 -8.41 -12.21 -10.50
N SER A 406 -8.16 -11.35 -9.50
CA SER A 406 -6.81 -10.79 -9.30
C SER A 406 -5.72 -11.85 -9.03
N TYR A 407 -6.07 -12.99 -8.43
CA TYR A 407 -5.16 -14.15 -8.30
C TYR A 407 -5.12 -15.06 -9.55
N THR A 408 -6.17 -15.10 -10.37
CA THR A 408 -6.27 -15.96 -11.56
C THR A 408 -5.68 -15.30 -12.81
N THR A 409 -5.68 -13.97 -12.91
CA THR A 409 -4.86 -13.26 -13.92
C THR A 409 -3.36 -13.56 -13.71
N SER A 410 -2.94 -13.80 -12.46
CA SER A 410 -1.61 -14.32 -12.09
C SER A 410 -1.42 -15.84 -12.33
N ARG A 411 -2.38 -16.52 -12.99
CA ARG A 411 -2.33 -17.96 -13.29
C ARG A 411 -2.74 -18.36 -14.71
N ASN A 412 -3.46 -17.50 -15.45
CA ASN A 412 -3.83 -17.78 -16.84
C ASN A 412 -2.68 -17.54 -17.84
N GLY A 413 -1.55 -16.98 -17.41
CA GLY A 413 -0.27 -17.10 -18.13
C GLY A 413 0.42 -18.47 -17.92
N SER A 414 -0.33 -19.52 -17.59
CA SER A 414 0.22 -20.83 -17.19
C SER A 414 -0.71 -22.01 -17.51
N SER A 415 -1.44 -21.95 -18.64
CA SER A 415 -1.98 -23.11 -19.40
C SER A 415 -2.79 -22.66 -20.63
N LEU A 416 -2.08 -22.27 -21.69
CA LEU A 416 -2.38 -22.41 -23.14
C LEU A 416 -1.46 -21.47 -23.93
#